data_AF-A0A090VYT8-F1
#
_entry.id   AF-A0A090VYT8-F1
#
_cell.length_a   1.000
_cell.length_b   1.000
_cell.length_c   1.000
_cell.angle_alpha   90.00
_cell.angle_beta   90.00
_cell.angle_gamma   90.00
#
_symmetry.space_group_name_H-M   'P 1'
#
loop_
_entity.id
_entity.type
_entity.pdbx_description
1 polymer ?
#
loop_
_entity_poly.entity_id
_entity_poly.type
_entity_poly.pdbx_seq_one_letter_code
_entity_poly.pdbx_strand_id
1 'polypeptide(L)' 'MTQIKIPETPSNVAFGGKDRHTLFITAKTSLYAIKMKTKGQEKSY' A
#
# COMPACT_ATOMS: atom_id res chain seq x y z
N MET A 1 12.93 10.03 8.57
CA MET A 1 11.57 9.49 8.33
C MET A 1 11.33 9.51 6.82
N THR A 2 10.88 8.41 6.23
CA THR A 2 10.64 8.32 4.79
C THR A 2 9.14 8.44 4.53
N GLN A 3 8.74 9.26 3.56
CA GLN A 3 7.33 9.53 3.22
C GLN A 3 7.05 9.21 1.76
N ILE A 4 5.84 8.74 1.48
CA ILE A 4 5.31 8.56 0.12
C ILE A 4 4.34 9.71 -0.12
N LYS A 5 4.71 10.65 -0.99
CA LYS A 5 3.83 11.76 -1.36
C LYS A 5 2.82 11.27 -2.40
N ILE A 6 1.55 11.52 -2.16
CA ILE A 6 0.46 11.21 -3.09
C ILE A 6 -0.43 12.44 -3.29
N PRO A 7 -1.09 12.58 -4.47
CA PRO A 7 -1.89 13.77 -4.80
C PRO A 7 -3.17 13.93 -3.98
N GLU A 8 -3.68 12.85 -3.40
CA GLU A 8 -4.94 12.80 -2.65
C GLU A 8 -4.74 12.20 -1.27
N THR A 9 -5.56 12.60 -0.29
CA THR A 9 -5.56 12.00 1.05
C THR A 9 -5.97 10.53 0.99
N PRO A 10 -5.18 9.61 1.56
CA PRO A 10 -5.49 8.19 1.53
C PRO A 10 -6.61 7.86 2.53
N SER A 11 -7.51 6.96 2.14
CA SER A 11 -8.57 6.42 3.00
C SER A 11 -8.13 5.14 3.70
N ASN A 12 -7.35 4.29 3.03
CA ASN A 12 -6.81 3.06 3.60
C ASN A 12 -5.51 2.64 2.90
N VAL A 13 -4.75 1.77 3.55
CA VAL A 13 -3.54 1.15 3.00
C VAL A 13 -3.47 -0.32 3.36
N ALA A 14 -3.03 -1.16 2.42
CA ALA A 14 -2.83 -2.57 2.67
C ALA A 14 -1.70 -3.15 1.80
N PHE A 15 -0.92 -4.06 2.38
CA PHE A 15 -0.02 -4.88 1.58
C PHE A 15 -0.79 -6.02 0.91
N GLY A 16 -0.53 -6.23 -0.38
CA GLY A 16 -1.19 -7.26 -1.18
C GLY A 16 -0.39 -7.60 -2.43
N GLY A 17 -1.06 -8.19 -3.41
CA GLY A 17 -0.44 -8.77 -4.60
C GLY A 17 0.04 -10.20 -4.31
N LYS A 18 0.41 -10.93 -5.37
CA LYS A 18 0.75 -12.37 -5.30
C LYS A 18 1.85 -12.68 -4.27
N ASP A 19 2.79 -11.76 -4.07
CA ASP A 19 3.92 -11.90 -3.15
C ASP A 19 3.83 -11.01 -1.91
N ARG A 20 2.74 -10.25 -1.73
CA ARG A 20 2.57 -9.22 -0.67
C ARG A 20 3.64 -8.12 -0.67
N HIS A 21 4.31 -7.87 -1.79
CA HIS A 21 5.28 -6.77 -1.92
C HIS A 21 4.67 -5.53 -2.58
N THR A 22 3.35 -5.44 -2.72
CA THR A 22 2.69 -4.25 -3.25
C THR A 22 1.91 -3.57 -2.14
N LEU A 23 2.20 -2.30 -1.88
CA LEU A 23 1.38 -1.44 -1.05
C LEU A 23 0.28 -0.83 -1.91
N PHE A 24 -0.97 -1.20 -1.63
CA PHE A 24 -2.15 -0.57 -2.21
C PHE A 24 -2.59 0.58 -1.30
N ILE A 25 -2.90 1.71 -1.92
CA ILE A 25 -3.35 2.92 -1.25
C ILE A 25 -4.65 3.36 -1.92
N THR A 26 -5.76 3.30 -1.20
CA THR A 26 -7.04 3.80 -1.69
C THR A 26 -7.18 5.28 -1.34
N ALA A 27 -7.63 6.08 -2.29
CA ALA A 27 -8.02 7.47 -2.09
C ALA A 27 -9.47 7.66 -2.57
N LYS A 28 -9.99 8.88 -2.43
CA LYS A 28 -11.39 9.19 -2.76
C LYS A 28 -11.75 8.85 -4.20
N THR A 29 -10.85 9.13 -5.15
CA THR A 29 -11.12 8.93 -6.59
C THR A 29 -10.10 8.04 -7.29
N SER A 30 -9.07 7.59 -6.57
CA SER A 30 -7.93 6.90 -7.15
C SER A 30 -7.51 5.69 -6.31
N LEU A 31 -6.86 4.73 -6.97
CA LEU A 31 -6.14 3.62 -6.35
C LEU A 31 -4.68 3.69 -6.81
N TYR A 32 -3.77 3.81 -5.85
CA TYR A 32 -2.33 3.76 -6.10
C TYR A 32 -1.78 2.39 -5.70
N ALA A 33 -0.88 1.83 -6.51
CA ALA A 33 -0.20 0.58 -6.24
C ALA A 33 1.31 0.78 -6.38
N ILE A 34 2.06 0.55 -5.30
CA ILE A 34 3.49 0.80 -5.25
C ILE A 34 4.22 -0.49 -4.86
N LYS A 35 5.20 -0.90 -5.68
CA LYS A 35 6.06 -2.04 -5.34
C LYS A 35 7.01 -1.64 -4.21
N MET A 36 6.92 -2.36 -3.10
CA MET A 36 7.74 -2.19 -1.91
C MET A 36 8.93 -3.15 -1.94
N LYS A 37 10.03 -2.72 -1.31
CA LYS A 37 11.20 -3.58 -1.08
C LYS A 37 10.94 -4.64 0.01
N THR A 38 9.95 -4.41 0.85
CA THR A 38 9.58 -5.28 1.97
C THR A 38 8.27 -5.99 1.71
N LYS A 39 8.14 -7.20 2.25
CA LYS A 39 6.90 -7.97 2.26
C LYS A 39 5.97 -7.47 3.38
N GLY A 40 4.68 -7.36 3.09
CA GLY A 40 3.67 -7.14 4.10
C GLY A 40 3.60 -8.28 5.11
N GLN A 41 3.14 -7.98 6.32
CA GLN A 41 3.05 -8.98 7.39
C GLN A 41 2.15 -10.15 7.00
N GLU A 42 2.51 -11.35 7.44
CA GLU A 42 1.63 -12.49 7.38
C GLU A 42 0.53 -12.37 8.43
N LYS A 43 -0.74 -12.57 8.02
CA LYS A 43 -1.83 -12.68 8.98
C LYS A 43 -1.75 -14.07 9.60
N SER A 44 -1.24 -14.15 10.83
CA SER A 44 -1.36 -15.33 11.66
C SER A 44 -2.77 -15.33 12.26
N TYR A 45 -3.62 -16.24 11.80
CA TYR A 45 -4.93 -16.54 12.38
C TYR A 45 -4.78 -17.66 13.41
#